data_AF-A0A7W1WP57-F1
#
_entry.id   AF-A0A7W1WP57-F1
#
_cell.length_a   1.000
_cell.length_b   1.000
_cell.length_c   1.000
_cell.angle_alpha   90.00
_cell.angle_beta   90.00
_cell.angle_gamma   90.00
#
_symmetry.space_group_name_H-M   'P 1'
#
loop_
_entity.id
_entity.type
_entity.pdbx_description
1 polymer ?
#
loop_
_entity_poly.entity_id
_entity_poly.type
_entity_poly.pdbx_seq_one_letter_code
_entity_poly.pdbx_strand_id
1 'polypeptide(L)'
;MGMNSWQSFLKGFKPACYENLNFLTSETLAKLHMYPSVDAETGFKVFFQTDDQKKQFLWKIQQNAPGSIRYERVLGEILGFPPKAVEYYTDHLERQEKDPEKETVRFRQEKVGISYCGVSFSSHISTLYENVIWLWERYKQPFQANIKATEYPSDELHMFGVDYLDYEGLQEADQQAKEILNQVRSYYSSALTHT
;
A
#
# COMPACT_ATOMS: atom_id res chain seq x y z
N MET A 1 9.50 -14.02 -7.82
CA MET A 1 8.05 -13.70 -7.89
C MET A 1 7.59 -13.36 -6.48
N GLY A 2 7.02 -12.17 -6.26
CA GLY A 2 6.64 -11.71 -4.92
C GLY A 2 5.50 -12.53 -4.32
N MET A 3 5.43 -12.58 -2.99
CA MET A 3 4.32 -13.22 -2.26
C MET A 3 3.04 -12.37 -2.38
N ASN A 4 1.94 -12.98 -2.78
CA ASN A 4 0.64 -12.31 -2.85
C ASN A 4 0.03 -12.10 -1.45
N SER A 5 -0.92 -11.17 -1.33
CA SER A 5 -1.54 -10.81 -0.06
C SER A 5 -2.23 -12.01 0.62
N TRP A 6 -3.09 -12.73 -0.09
CA TRP A 6 -3.73 -13.95 0.44
C TRP A 6 -2.74 -15.05 0.82
N GLN A 7 -1.61 -15.20 0.13
CA GLN A 7 -0.58 -16.20 0.47
C GLN A 7 0.08 -15.88 1.81
N SER A 8 0.42 -14.60 2.01
CA SER A 8 0.98 -14.11 3.28
C SER A 8 -0.01 -14.28 4.43
N PHE A 9 -1.31 -14.05 4.16
CA PHE A 9 -2.37 -14.26 5.12
C PHE A 9 -2.53 -15.74 5.50
N LEU A 10 -2.62 -16.65 4.53
CA LEU A 10 -2.74 -18.09 4.82
C LEU A 10 -1.52 -18.67 5.56
N LYS A 11 -0.35 -18.04 5.45
CA LYS A 11 0.86 -18.39 6.21
C LYS A 11 0.90 -17.79 7.61
N GLY A 12 -0.08 -16.95 7.98
CA GLY A 12 -0.12 -16.29 9.29
C GLY A 12 0.81 -15.08 9.43
N PHE A 13 1.42 -14.61 8.33
CA PHE A 13 2.36 -13.47 8.40
C PHE A 13 1.63 -12.14 8.56
N LYS A 14 0.56 -11.92 7.80
CA LYS A 14 -0.25 -10.70 7.91
C LYS A 14 -1.56 -10.93 8.68
N PRO A 15 -2.03 -9.92 9.45
CA PRO A 15 -3.19 -10.05 10.32
C PRO A 15 -4.54 -10.16 9.60
N ALA A 16 -4.64 -9.60 8.38
CA ALA A 16 -5.85 -9.63 7.56
C ALA A 16 -5.48 -9.54 6.08
N CYS A 17 -6.35 -9.96 5.16
CA CYS A 17 -6.18 -9.68 3.73
C CYS A 17 -7.45 -9.11 3.11
N TYR A 18 -7.27 -8.25 2.11
CA TYR A 18 -8.33 -7.64 1.31
C TYR A 18 -8.18 -8.15 -0.12
N GLU A 19 -9.17 -8.88 -0.62
CA GLU A 19 -9.06 -9.59 -1.90
C GLU A 19 -10.32 -9.45 -2.73
N ASN A 20 -10.12 -9.34 -4.05
CA ASN A 20 -11.19 -9.46 -5.03
C ASN A 20 -11.39 -10.95 -5.36
N LEU A 21 -12.56 -11.48 -5.02
CA LEU A 21 -12.89 -12.89 -5.15
C LEU A 21 -12.90 -13.36 -6.62
N ASN A 22 -13.11 -12.45 -7.58
CA ASN A 22 -13.15 -12.78 -9.00
C ASN A 22 -11.78 -13.16 -9.58
N PHE A 23 -10.68 -12.80 -8.90
CA PHE A 23 -9.31 -13.13 -9.33
C PHE A 23 -8.73 -14.35 -8.60
N LEU A 24 -9.50 -14.98 -7.71
CA LEU A 24 -9.05 -16.13 -6.94
C LEU A 24 -9.53 -17.44 -7.55
N THR A 25 -8.67 -18.46 -7.48
CA THR A 25 -9.07 -19.83 -7.83
C THR A 25 -10.03 -20.40 -6.80
N SER A 26 -10.89 -21.33 -7.20
CA SER A 26 -11.83 -22.00 -6.28
C SER A 26 -11.13 -22.65 -5.08
N GLU A 27 -9.92 -23.20 -5.28
CA GLU A 27 -9.11 -23.76 -4.21
C GLU A 27 -8.68 -22.69 -3.19
N THR A 28 -8.23 -21.53 -3.67
CA THR A 28 -7.84 -20.41 -2.80
C THR A 28 -9.04 -19.87 -2.04
N LEU A 29 -10.19 -19.73 -2.71
CA LEU A 29 -11.44 -19.31 -2.07
C LEU A 29 -11.87 -20.28 -0.97
N ALA A 30 -11.80 -21.59 -1.22
CA ALA A 30 -12.14 -22.60 -0.21
C ALA A 30 -11.28 -22.46 1.06
N LYS A 31 -9.98 -22.19 0.90
CA LYS A 31 -9.06 -21.94 2.02
C LYS A 31 -9.40 -20.65 2.78
N LEU A 32 -9.67 -19.56 2.07
CA LEU A 32 -10.00 -18.27 2.70
C LEU A 32 -11.36 -18.27 3.40
N HIS A 33 -12.35 -19.01 2.88
CA HIS A 33 -13.67 -19.14 3.51
C HIS A 33 -13.66 -19.86 4.86
N MET A 34 -12.54 -20.49 5.25
CA MET A 34 -12.35 -21.01 6.60
C MET A 34 -12.10 -19.91 7.65
N TYR A 35 -11.84 -18.68 7.21
CA TYR A 35 -11.50 -17.55 8.09
C TYR A 35 -12.67 -16.59 8.25
N PRO A 36 -12.80 -15.92 9.41
CA PRO A 36 -13.75 -14.84 9.60
C PRO A 36 -13.58 -13.76 8.53
N SER A 37 -14.69 -13.29 7.95
CA SER A 37 -14.66 -12.27 6.91
C SER A 37 -15.80 -11.26 7.03
N VAL A 38 -15.63 -10.12 6.35
CA VAL A 38 -16.70 -9.15 6.07
C VAL A 38 -16.68 -8.80 4.57
N ASP A 39 -17.86 -8.52 4.02
CA ASP A 39 -17.99 -7.92 2.70
C ASP A 39 -17.58 -6.45 2.79
N ALA A 40 -16.79 -5.99 1.81
CA ALA A 40 -16.31 -4.62 1.74
C ALA A 40 -17.02 -3.88 0.59
N GLU A 41 -16.64 -4.15 -0.65
CA GLU A 41 -17.33 -3.67 -1.85
C GLU A 41 -17.68 -4.84 -2.77
N THR A 42 -18.39 -4.58 -3.86
CA THR A 42 -18.87 -5.63 -4.78
C THR A 42 -17.71 -6.51 -5.27
N GLY A 43 -17.73 -7.78 -4.88
CA GLY A 43 -16.70 -8.75 -5.26
C GLY A 43 -15.45 -8.74 -4.37
N PHE A 44 -15.39 -7.93 -3.32
CA PHE A 44 -14.27 -7.88 -2.39
C PHE A 44 -14.65 -8.29 -0.97
N LYS A 45 -13.74 -8.98 -0.30
CA LYS A 45 -13.85 -9.32 1.13
C LYS A 45 -12.57 -8.99 1.89
N VAL A 46 -12.76 -8.63 3.16
CA VAL A 46 -11.67 -8.58 4.15
C VAL A 46 -11.75 -9.86 4.99
N PHE A 47 -10.67 -10.62 5.04
CA PHE A 47 -10.51 -11.82 5.86
C PHE A 47 -9.59 -11.53 7.04
N PHE A 48 -9.86 -12.14 8.19
CA PHE A 48 -9.14 -11.94 9.45
C PHE A 48 -8.64 -13.28 10.00
N GLN A 49 -7.51 -13.30 10.71
CA GLN A 49 -7.01 -14.53 11.33
C GLN A 49 -7.95 -15.02 12.45
N THR A 50 -8.69 -14.11 13.09
CA THR A 50 -9.54 -14.40 14.25
C THR A 50 -10.84 -13.59 14.25
N ASP A 51 -11.86 -14.10 14.93
CA ASP A 51 -13.13 -13.37 15.11
C ASP A 51 -12.96 -12.07 15.90
N ASP A 52 -12.00 -12.01 16.82
CA ASP A 52 -11.78 -10.80 17.61
C ASP A 52 -11.17 -9.67 16.77
N GLN A 53 -10.28 -9.98 15.82
CA GLN A 53 -9.82 -9.00 14.82
C GLN A 53 -10.99 -8.48 13.97
N LYS A 54 -11.89 -9.37 13.53
CA LYS A 54 -13.10 -8.97 12.80
C LYS A 54 -13.99 -8.04 13.63
N LYS A 55 -14.24 -8.38 14.90
CA LYS A 55 -15.04 -7.53 15.82
C LYS A 55 -14.39 -6.17 16.04
N GLN A 56 -13.07 -6.13 16.24
CA GLN A 56 -12.33 -4.87 16.39
C GLN A 56 -12.43 -3.99 15.15
N PHE A 57 -12.31 -4.59 13.96
CA PHE A 57 -12.50 -3.88 12.69
C PHE A 57 -13.90 -3.26 12.60
N LEU A 58 -14.95 -4.08 12.79
CA LEU A 58 -16.35 -3.63 12.75
C LEU A 58 -16.64 -2.53 13.78
N TRP A 59 -16.06 -2.65 14.98
CA TRP A 59 -16.18 -1.64 16.03
C TRP A 59 -15.50 -0.32 15.65
N LYS A 60 -14.28 -0.36 15.10
CA LYS A 60 -13.52 0.84 14.71
C LYS A 60 -14.20 1.61 13.58
N ILE A 61 -14.75 0.90 12.59
CA ILE A 61 -15.42 1.55 11.45
C ILE A 61 -16.77 2.14 11.82
N GLN A 62 -17.44 1.74 12.91
CA GLN A 62 -18.69 2.37 13.41
C GLN A 62 -19.75 2.66 12.32
N GLN A 63 -19.98 1.73 11.39
CA GLN A 63 -20.89 1.88 10.23
C GLN A 63 -20.44 2.87 9.13
N ASN A 64 -19.22 3.40 9.18
CA ASN A 64 -18.67 4.17 8.06
C ASN A 64 -18.67 3.31 6.80
N ALA A 65 -19.15 3.89 5.70
CA ALA A 65 -19.25 3.20 4.43
C ALA A 65 -17.86 2.86 3.87
N PRO A 66 -17.72 1.73 3.16
CA PRO A 66 -16.56 1.45 2.33
C PRO A 66 -16.20 2.65 1.44
N GLY A 67 -14.91 2.95 1.30
CA GLY A 67 -14.42 4.11 0.54
C GLY A 67 -14.39 5.44 1.31
N SER A 68 -15.05 5.55 2.48
CA SER A 68 -14.88 6.74 3.32
C SER A 68 -13.47 6.81 3.91
N ILE A 69 -12.93 8.02 4.10
CA ILE A 69 -11.57 8.24 4.65
C ILE A 69 -11.33 7.45 5.95
N ARG A 70 -12.32 7.45 6.85
CA ARG A 70 -12.23 6.71 8.11
C ARG A 70 -12.21 5.20 7.90
N TYR A 71 -13.01 4.69 6.97
CA TYR A 71 -13.00 3.28 6.62
C TYR A 71 -11.63 2.88 6.05
N GLU A 72 -11.11 3.64 5.09
CA GLU A 72 -9.82 3.37 4.45
C GLU A 72 -8.65 3.43 5.45
N ARG A 73 -8.69 4.36 6.41
CA ARG A 73 -7.73 4.41 7.52
C ARG A 73 -7.72 3.12 8.32
N VAL A 74 -8.89 2.70 8.80
CA VAL A 74 -9.04 1.49 9.63
C VAL A 74 -8.70 0.23 8.82
N LEU A 75 -9.04 0.21 7.53
CA LEU A 75 -8.68 -0.88 6.62
C LEU A 75 -7.16 -1.00 6.48
N GLY A 76 -6.45 0.10 6.20
CA GLY A 76 -4.98 0.09 6.11
C GLY A 76 -4.31 -0.41 7.39
N GLU A 77 -4.79 0.05 8.56
CA GLU A 77 -4.31 -0.42 9.86
C GLU A 77 -4.50 -1.93 10.04
N ILE A 78 -5.71 -2.44 9.76
CA ILE A 78 -6.02 -3.86 10.02
C ILE A 78 -5.31 -4.79 9.03
N LEU A 79 -5.05 -4.33 7.81
CA LEU A 79 -4.24 -5.05 6.81
C LEU A 79 -2.76 -5.10 7.17
N GLY A 80 -2.34 -4.35 8.19
CA GLY A 80 -0.97 -4.30 8.68
C GLY A 80 -0.05 -3.43 7.82
N PHE A 81 -0.58 -2.32 7.29
CA PHE A 81 0.24 -1.34 6.58
C PHE A 81 0.98 -0.42 7.58
N PRO A 82 2.14 0.14 7.19
CA PRO A 82 2.83 1.12 8.03
C PRO A 82 1.94 2.34 8.32
N PRO A 83 1.92 2.87 9.56
CA PRO A 83 1.05 3.99 9.92
C PRO A 83 1.21 5.22 9.02
N LYS A 84 2.45 5.59 8.66
CA LYS A 84 2.71 6.74 7.78
C LYS A 84 2.21 6.54 6.34
N ALA A 85 2.16 5.29 5.87
CA ALA A 85 1.57 4.98 4.57
C ALA A 85 0.03 5.10 4.61
N VAL A 86 -0.59 4.66 5.71
CA VAL A 86 -2.04 4.82 5.91
C VAL A 86 -2.40 6.30 5.98
N GLU A 87 -1.65 7.09 6.75
CA GLU A 87 -1.83 8.54 6.85
C GLU A 87 -1.74 9.20 5.46
N TYR A 88 -0.64 8.94 4.73
CA TYR A 88 -0.44 9.47 3.38
C TYR A 88 -1.59 9.15 2.43
N TYR A 89 -2.10 7.91 2.44
CA TYR A 89 -3.20 7.53 1.57
C TYR A 89 -4.51 8.21 1.97
N THR A 90 -4.80 8.33 3.26
CA THR A 90 -6.02 9.01 3.73
C THR A 90 -5.98 10.51 3.47
N ASP A 91 -4.81 11.13 3.60
CA ASP A 91 -4.56 12.52 3.23
C ASP A 91 -4.77 12.76 1.73
N HIS A 92 -4.32 11.80 0.90
CA HIS A 92 -4.56 11.84 -0.53
C HIS A 92 -6.06 11.85 -0.84
N LEU A 93 -6.84 10.95 -0.23
CA LEU A 93 -8.30 10.93 -0.41
C LEU A 93 -8.97 12.25 0.01
N GLU A 94 -8.61 12.79 1.18
CA GLU A 94 -9.11 14.08 1.67
C GLU A 94 -8.82 15.25 0.73
N ARG A 95 -7.64 15.26 0.09
CA ARG A 95 -7.24 16.31 -0.85
C ARG A 95 -7.89 16.11 -2.21
N GLN A 96 -8.04 14.86 -2.64
CA GLN A 96 -8.71 14.49 -3.88
C GLN A 96 -10.18 14.93 -3.88
N GLU A 97 -10.87 14.87 -2.73
CA GLU A 97 -12.23 15.40 -2.58
C GLU A 97 -12.32 16.92 -2.71
N LYS A 98 -11.24 17.65 -2.39
CA LYS A 98 -11.21 19.12 -2.38
C LYS A 98 -10.75 19.72 -3.71
N ASP A 99 -9.69 19.15 -4.30
CA ASP A 99 -9.07 19.63 -5.54
C ASP A 99 -8.45 18.44 -6.31
N PRO A 100 -9.26 17.74 -7.13
CA PRO A 100 -8.85 16.54 -7.83
C PRO A 100 -7.63 16.72 -8.75
N GLU A 101 -7.56 17.85 -9.46
CA GLU A 101 -6.51 18.12 -10.45
C GLU A 101 -5.17 18.36 -9.76
N LYS A 102 -5.16 19.22 -8.74
CA LYS A 102 -3.96 19.53 -7.97
C LYS A 102 -3.46 18.30 -7.21
N GLU A 103 -4.35 17.53 -6.60
CA GLU A 103 -3.96 16.32 -5.88
C GLU A 103 -3.43 15.25 -6.83
N THR A 104 -3.97 15.13 -8.05
CA THR A 104 -3.43 14.20 -9.06
C THR A 104 -1.96 14.51 -9.40
N VAL A 105 -1.64 15.79 -9.62
CA VAL A 105 -0.26 16.22 -9.90
C VAL A 105 0.64 15.95 -8.69
N ARG A 106 0.21 16.37 -7.50
CA ARG A 106 0.97 16.17 -6.26
C ARG A 106 1.24 14.69 -6.00
N PHE A 107 0.21 13.85 -6.08
CA PHE A 107 0.33 12.42 -5.85
C PHE A 107 1.33 11.79 -6.82
N ARG A 108 1.31 12.17 -8.10
CA ARG A 108 2.33 11.71 -9.08
C ARG A 108 3.76 12.15 -8.71
N GLN A 109 3.93 13.35 -8.17
CA GLN A 109 5.25 13.90 -7.79
C GLN A 109 5.85 13.31 -6.50
N GLU A 110 5.03 12.65 -5.68
CA GLU A 110 5.40 12.26 -4.32
C GLU A 110 5.25 10.76 -4.04
N LYS A 111 4.44 10.06 -4.83
CA LYS A 111 4.09 8.66 -4.60
C LYS A 111 5.20 7.70 -5.01
N VAL A 112 5.49 6.77 -4.11
CA VAL A 112 6.15 5.50 -4.40
C VAL A 112 5.24 4.33 -4.05
N GLY A 113 5.37 3.21 -4.77
CA GLY A 113 4.78 1.94 -4.38
C GLY A 113 5.78 1.10 -3.58
N ILE A 114 5.33 0.42 -2.53
CA ILE A 114 6.17 -0.48 -1.75
C ILE A 114 5.43 -1.80 -1.60
N SER A 115 6.12 -2.93 -1.84
CA SER A 115 5.60 -4.25 -1.52
C SER A 115 6.62 -5.15 -0.82
N TYR A 116 6.16 -5.87 0.20
CA TYR A 116 6.98 -6.80 0.98
C TYR A 116 6.05 -7.79 1.70
N CYS A 117 6.35 -9.09 1.63
CA CYS A 117 5.62 -10.13 2.36
C CYS A 117 4.08 -10.08 2.19
N GLY A 118 3.56 -9.88 0.96
CA GLY A 118 2.11 -9.78 0.70
C GLY A 118 1.44 -8.51 1.24
N VAL A 119 2.22 -7.54 1.70
CA VAL A 119 1.79 -6.17 1.95
C VAL A 119 2.20 -5.33 0.76
N SER A 120 1.27 -4.58 0.17
CA SER A 120 1.52 -3.70 -0.97
C SER A 120 0.71 -2.42 -0.81
N PHE A 121 1.36 -1.26 -0.84
CA PHE A 121 0.72 0.03 -0.59
C PHE A 121 1.45 1.16 -1.32
N SER A 122 0.80 2.33 -1.36
CA SER A 122 1.42 3.59 -1.81
C SER A 122 1.90 4.38 -0.60
N SER A 123 3.04 5.08 -0.75
CA SER A 123 3.65 5.89 0.30
C SER A 123 4.16 7.21 -0.28
N HIS A 124 4.37 8.19 0.59
CA HIS A 124 5.17 9.35 0.27
C HIS A 124 6.65 8.95 0.16
N ILE A 125 7.39 9.56 -0.76
CA ILE A 125 8.82 9.30 -0.95
C ILE A 125 9.67 9.63 0.29
N SER A 126 9.33 10.68 1.04
CA SER A 126 10.09 11.04 2.26
C SER A 126 9.96 10.03 3.40
N THR A 127 8.98 9.13 3.35
CA THR A 127 8.73 8.10 4.37
C THR A 127 9.05 6.69 3.86
N LEU A 128 9.60 6.56 2.65
CA LEU A 128 9.94 5.29 2.02
C LEU A 128 10.84 4.45 2.94
N TYR A 129 11.99 5.00 3.32
CA TYR A 129 13.00 4.29 4.12
C TYR A 129 12.38 3.75 5.42
N GLU A 130 11.73 4.62 6.18
CA GLU A 130 11.09 4.27 7.45
C GLU A 130 9.99 3.22 7.29
N ASN A 131 9.18 3.31 6.24
CA ASN A 131 8.13 2.34 5.99
C ASN A 131 8.69 0.94 5.68
N VAL A 132 9.83 0.86 4.96
CA VAL A 132 10.49 -0.43 4.72
C VAL A 132 11.08 -1.00 6.02
N ILE A 133 11.74 -0.17 6.84
CA ILE A 133 12.24 -0.61 8.15
C ILE A 133 11.11 -1.14 9.03
N TRP A 134 9.99 -0.42 9.10
CA TRP A 134 8.82 -0.85 9.87
C TRP A 134 8.30 -2.22 9.43
N LEU A 135 8.28 -2.50 8.12
CA LEU A 135 7.87 -3.79 7.58
C LEU A 135 8.83 -4.91 8.01
N TRP A 136 10.13 -4.65 7.92
CA TRP A 136 11.16 -5.61 8.35
C TRP A 136 11.04 -5.95 9.83
N GLU A 137 10.88 -4.94 10.68
CA GLU A 137 10.71 -5.11 12.12
C GLU A 137 9.43 -5.85 12.48
N ARG A 138 8.34 -5.57 11.76
CA ARG A 138 7.03 -6.17 12.02
C ARG A 138 6.96 -7.64 11.61
N TYR A 139 7.35 -7.95 10.38
CA TYR A 139 7.11 -9.27 9.81
C TYR A 139 8.32 -10.21 9.91
N LYS A 140 9.54 -9.65 9.95
CA LYS A 140 10.80 -10.40 10.15
C LYS A 140 10.98 -11.58 9.19
N GLN A 141 10.54 -11.42 7.95
CA GLN A 141 10.66 -12.46 6.92
C GLN A 141 11.79 -12.12 5.94
N PRO A 142 12.60 -13.10 5.51
CA PRO A 142 13.73 -12.87 4.60
C PRO A 142 13.25 -12.73 3.13
N PHE A 143 12.23 -11.90 2.90
CA PHE A 143 11.76 -11.57 1.56
C PHE A 143 12.38 -10.25 1.10
N GLN A 144 12.52 -10.10 -0.20
CA GLN A 144 12.91 -8.84 -0.80
C GLN A 144 11.75 -7.83 -0.72
N ALA A 145 12.04 -6.60 -0.32
CA ALA A 145 11.15 -5.47 -0.49
C ALA A 145 11.26 -4.94 -1.93
N ASN A 146 10.14 -4.63 -2.56
CA ASN A 146 10.11 -4.06 -3.91
C ASN A 146 9.59 -2.64 -3.82
N ILE A 147 10.43 -1.69 -4.22
CA ILE A 147 10.09 -0.26 -4.30
C ILE A 147 9.79 0.07 -5.75
N LYS A 148 8.79 0.91 -5.97
CA LYS A 148 8.31 1.31 -7.29
C LYS A 148 8.24 2.82 -7.39
N ALA A 149 8.86 3.38 -8.42
CA ALA A 149 8.71 4.78 -8.80
C ALA A 149 8.28 4.83 -10.27
N THR A 150 7.42 5.78 -10.62
CA THR A 150 6.93 5.94 -12.00
C THR A 150 7.39 7.28 -12.52
N GLU A 151 8.07 7.26 -13.66
CA GLU A 151 8.46 8.45 -14.38
C GLU A 151 7.27 9.09 -15.09
N TYR A 152 7.42 10.38 -15.43
CA TYR A 152 6.45 11.12 -16.21
C TYR A 152 7.20 12.08 -17.14
N PRO A 153 6.81 12.23 -18.42
CA PRO A 153 5.58 11.74 -19.05
C PRO A 153 5.65 10.34 -19.68
N SER A 154 6.77 9.62 -19.56
CA SER A 154 6.94 8.28 -20.17
C SER A 154 6.04 7.21 -19.57
N ASP A 155 5.54 7.42 -18.33
CA ASP A 155 4.89 6.40 -17.50
C ASP A 155 5.77 5.15 -17.30
N GLU A 156 7.09 5.28 -17.43
CA GLU A 156 8.04 4.19 -17.20
C GLU A 156 8.07 3.79 -15.72
N LEU A 157 7.90 2.49 -15.45
CA LEU A 157 7.90 1.93 -14.11
C LEU A 157 9.29 1.41 -13.74
N HIS A 158 9.90 2.05 -12.76
CA HIS A 158 11.16 1.62 -12.15
C HIS A 158 10.89 0.76 -10.93
N MET A 159 11.60 -0.38 -10.83
CA MET A 159 11.47 -1.32 -9.72
C MET A 159 12.82 -1.59 -9.08
N PHE A 160 12.91 -1.39 -7.77
CA PHE A 160 14.12 -1.63 -6.98
C PHE A 160 13.84 -2.75 -5.99
N GLY A 161 14.58 -3.84 -6.11
CA GLY A 161 14.56 -4.95 -5.15
C GLY A 161 15.59 -4.70 -4.05
N VAL A 162 15.17 -4.77 -2.79
CA VAL A 162 16.03 -4.58 -1.62
C VAL A 162 15.92 -5.79 -0.71
N ASP A 163 17.03 -6.48 -0.48
CA ASP A 163 17.05 -7.68 0.35
C ASP A 163 16.78 -7.35 1.82
N TYR A 164 16.28 -8.35 2.57
CA TYR A 164 15.90 -8.15 3.97
C TYR A 164 17.10 -7.73 4.82
N LEU A 165 16.96 -6.61 5.55
CA LEU A 165 18.02 -5.98 6.36
C LEU A 165 19.20 -5.44 5.54
N ASP A 166 19.07 -5.29 4.23
CA ASP A 166 20.03 -4.59 3.40
C ASP A 166 19.80 -3.07 3.47
N TYR A 167 20.32 -2.46 4.54
CA TYR A 167 20.15 -1.02 4.80
C TYR A 167 20.86 -0.15 3.76
N GLU A 168 21.96 -0.63 3.18
CA GLU A 168 22.71 0.09 2.15
C GLU A 168 21.94 0.07 0.83
N GLY A 169 21.47 -1.11 0.39
CA GLY A 169 20.60 -1.23 -0.77
C GLY A 169 19.28 -0.46 -0.61
N LEU A 170 18.72 -0.38 0.60
CA LEU A 170 17.56 0.46 0.88
C LEU A 170 17.86 1.95 0.68
N GLN A 171 19.02 2.42 1.14
CA GLN A 171 19.43 3.81 0.98
C GLN A 171 19.67 4.15 -0.50
N GLU A 172 20.26 3.23 -1.26
CA GLU A 172 20.44 3.39 -2.70
C GLU A 172 19.08 3.48 -3.43
N ALA A 173 18.16 2.54 -3.14
CA ALA A 173 16.84 2.52 -3.74
C ALA A 173 16.01 3.78 -3.39
N ASP A 174 16.11 4.28 -2.16
CA ASP A 174 15.48 5.53 -1.72
C ASP A 174 16.03 6.73 -2.50
N GLN A 175 17.35 6.79 -2.71
CA GLN A 175 17.99 7.86 -3.47
C GLN A 175 17.59 7.83 -4.96
N GLN A 176 17.61 6.66 -5.60
CA GLN A 176 17.21 6.48 -7.00
C GLN A 176 15.72 6.83 -7.21
N ALA A 177 14.84 6.41 -6.30
CA ALA A 177 13.42 6.78 -6.35
C ALA A 177 13.21 8.31 -6.19
N LYS A 178 13.99 8.98 -5.34
CA LYS A 178 13.96 10.45 -5.20
C LYS A 178 14.41 11.15 -6.47
N GLU A 179 15.44 10.65 -7.15
CA GLU A 179 15.94 11.21 -8.40
C GLU A 179 14.89 11.17 -9.51
N ILE A 180 14.21 10.03 -9.68
CA ILE A 180 13.08 9.89 -10.60
C ILE A 180 11.99 10.92 -10.28
N LEU A 181 11.55 11.02 -9.02
CA LEU A 181 10.47 11.95 -8.65
C LEU A 181 10.90 13.43 -8.73
N ASN A 182 12.19 13.74 -8.60
CA ASN A 182 12.69 15.09 -8.84
C ASN A 182 12.58 15.49 -10.32
N GLN A 183 12.79 14.56 -11.24
CA GLN A 183 12.57 14.80 -12.67
C GLN A 183 11.07 15.06 -12.95
N VAL A 184 10.18 14.26 -12.34
CA VAL A 184 8.73 14.46 -12.43
C VAL A 184 8.32 15.87 -11.92
N ARG A 185 8.85 16.30 -10.77
CA ARG A 185 8.60 17.66 -10.25
C ARG A 185 9.08 18.75 -11.19
N SER A 186 10.26 18.57 -11.78
CA SER A 186 10.87 19.51 -12.71
C SER A 186 10.01 19.67 -13.97
N TYR A 187 9.46 18.58 -14.49
CA TYR A 187 8.55 18.59 -15.63
C TYR A 187 7.29 19.43 -15.36
N TYR A 188 6.62 19.19 -14.24
CA TYR A 188 5.40 19.96 -13.91
C TYR A 188 5.69 21.43 -13.62
N SER A 189 6.87 21.75 -13.08
CA SER A 189 7.29 23.13 -12.83
C SER A 189 7.52 23.91 -14.12
N SER A 190 8.11 23.28 -15.15
CA SER A 190 8.34 23.90 -16.46
C SER A 190 7.06 24.00 -17.29
N ALA A 191 6.13 23.04 -17.18
CA ALA A 191 4.85 23.08 -17.87
C ALA A 191 3.98 24.28 -17.43
N LEU A 192 4.02 24.64 -16.14
CA LEU A 192 3.25 25.77 -15.59
C LEU A 192 3.79 27.16 -16.00
N THR A 193 5.06 27.26 -16.41
CA THR A 193 5.65 28.54 -16.86
C THR A 193 5.35 28.91 -18.31
N HIS A 194 4.73 28.00 -19.08
CA HIS A 194 4.40 28.20 -20.50
C HIS A 194 2.90 28.35 -20.78
N THR A 195 2.10 28.53 -19.72
CA THR A 195 0.66 28.86 -19.73
C THR A 195 0.41 30.23 -19.17
#